data_AF-A0A840MRK9-F1
#
_entry.id   AF-A0A840MRK9-F1
#
_cell.length_a   1.000
_cell.length_b   1.000
_cell.length_c   1.000
_cell.angle_alpha   90.00
_cell.angle_beta   90.00
_cell.angle_gamma   90.00
#
_symmetry.space_group_name_H-M   'P 1'
#
loop_
_entity.id
_entity.type
_entity.pdbx_description
1 polymer ?
#
loop_
_entity_poly.entity_id
_entity_poly.type
_entity_poly.pdbx_seq_one_letter_code
_entity_poly.pdbx_strand_id
1 'polypeptide(L)'
;MTGVNEERTLLAELKFQLVSVLWELKFRRLVRALKANFNPAQPRDEHGRWTDENRRKIARGEGINDSRIISDATPDGWILGAEYAAADGHHFVPRGVFGKEKYGFTSEVLEIFKKETTGQLKDPTSNRYDTMHREYNDAVEEALDRFMKNNSIGRGQMTPDEARSFASEIRRSDEPRIRQFNRRVYMREIMRSLRYFRGRE
;
A
#
# COMPACT_ATOMS: atom_id res chain seq x y z
N MET A 1 -20.14 38.50 8.35
CA MET A 1 -20.45 37.60 7.22
C MET A 1 -19.43 36.44 7.09
N THR A 2 -18.75 36.02 8.17
CA THR A 2 -17.69 34.99 8.13
C THR A 2 -18.18 33.58 8.53
N GLY A 3 -19.17 33.46 9.43
CA GLY A 3 -19.62 32.16 9.97
C GLY A 3 -20.31 31.22 8.96
N VAL A 4 -21.03 31.75 7.96
CA VAL A 4 -21.75 30.91 6.98
C VAL A 4 -20.79 30.14 6.06
N ASN A 5 -19.59 30.67 5.81
CA ASN A 5 -18.58 30.00 4.99
C ASN A 5 -17.85 28.89 5.77
N GLU A 6 -17.63 29.09 7.08
CA GLU A 6 -17.07 28.05 7.95
C GLU A 6 -18.02 26.86 8.11
N GLU A 7 -19.31 27.11 8.36
CA GLU A 7 -20.32 26.04 8.47
C GLU A 7 -20.45 25.21 7.18
N ARG A 8 -20.39 25.87 6.02
CA ARG A 8 -20.41 25.18 4.72
C ARG A 8 -19.15 24.33 4.50
N THR A 9 -18.00 24.81 4.95
CA THR A 9 -16.73 24.09 4.85
C THR A 9 -16.73 22.86 5.75
N LEU A 10 -17.16 23.01 7.00
CA LEU A 10 -17.30 21.91 7.96
C LEU A 10 -18.31 20.87 7.47
N LEU A 11 -19.45 21.29 6.92
CA LEU A 11 -20.44 20.38 6.37
C LEU A 11 -19.91 19.61 5.15
N ALA A 12 -19.14 20.26 4.29
CA ALA A 12 -18.51 19.61 3.15
C ALA A 12 -17.46 18.58 3.60
N GLU A 13 -16.67 18.91 4.61
CA GLU A 13 -15.68 18.02 5.22
C GLU A 13 -16.35 16.81 5.89
N LEU A 14 -17.43 17.02 6.65
CA LEU A 14 -18.19 15.96 7.29
C LEU A 14 -18.83 15.00 6.26
N LYS A 15 -19.42 15.55 5.19
CA LYS A 15 -19.95 14.76 4.06
C LYS A 15 -18.86 13.95 3.38
N PHE A 16 -17.69 14.55 3.19
CA PHE A 16 -16.53 13.86 2.62
C PHE A 16 -16.05 12.71 3.52
N GLN A 17 -15.96 12.94 4.84
CA GLN A 17 -15.64 11.90 5.81
C GLN A 17 -16.66 10.75 5.77
N LEU A 18 -17.96 11.07 5.77
CA LEU A 18 -19.04 10.08 5.74
C LEU A 18 -19.02 9.22 4.47
N VAL A 19 -18.96 9.86 3.28
CA VAL A 19 -18.89 9.14 2.00
C VAL A 19 -17.69 8.20 1.97
N SER A 20 -16.61 8.62 2.60
CA SER A 20 -15.37 7.86 2.61
C SER A 20 -15.37 6.68 3.57
N VAL A 21 -16.00 6.81 4.73
CA VAL A 21 -16.29 5.68 5.62
C VAL A 21 -17.22 4.68 4.92
N LEU A 22 -18.27 5.16 4.25
CA LEU A 22 -19.17 4.30 3.48
C LEU A 22 -18.43 3.57 2.34
N TRP A 23 -17.54 4.26 1.63
CA TRP A 23 -16.72 3.65 0.60
C TRP A 23 -15.71 2.68 1.16
N GLU A 24 -15.09 2.97 2.30
CA GLU A 24 -14.20 2.06 3.00
C GLU A 24 -14.93 0.79 3.41
N LEU A 25 -16.15 0.89 3.94
CA LEU A 25 -16.98 -0.28 4.26
C LEU A 25 -17.32 -1.10 3.01
N LYS A 26 -17.70 -0.42 1.91
CA LYS A 26 -17.96 -1.07 0.62
C LYS A 26 -16.69 -1.73 0.05
N PHE A 27 -15.54 -1.09 0.19
CA PHE A 27 -14.25 -1.60 -0.25
C PHE A 27 -13.77 -2.76 0.61
N ARG A 28 -13.88 -2.69 1.94
CA ARG A 28 -13.63 -3.83 2.85
C ARG A 28 -14.52 -5.01 2.48
N ARG A 29 -15.79 -4.78 2.14
CA ARG A 29 -16.71 -5.81 1.64
C ARG A 29 -16.28 -6.36 0.28
N LEU A 30 -15.89 -5.50 -0.65
CA LEU A 30 -15.39 -5.87 -1.98
C LEU A 30 -14.08 -6.66 -1.89
N VAL A 31 -13.10 -6.23 -1.09
CA VAL A 31 -11.83 -6.94 -0.87
C VAL A 31 -12.06 -8.28 -0.20
N ARG A 32 -13.02 -8.41 0.72
CA ARG A 32 -13.43 -9.73 1.24
C ARG A 32 -14.01 -10.60 0.12
N ALA A 33 -14.80 -10.02 -0.78
CA ALA A 33 -15.34 -10.72 -1.95
C ALA A 33 -14.29 -11.02 -3.04
N LEU A 34 -13.22 -10.23 -3.18
CA LEU A 34 -12.15 -10.40 -4.17
C LEU A 34 -11.00 -11.28 -3.67
N LYS A 35 -10.67 -11.25 -2.36
CA LYS A 35 -9.82 -12.30 -1.73
C LYS A 35 -10.46 -13.68 -1.91
N ALA A 36 -11.76 -13.72 -2.14
CA ALA A 36 -12.41 -14.87 -2.73
C ALA A 36 -12.20 -14.86 -4.26
N ASN A 37 -10.98 -15.22 -4.70
CA ASN A 37 -10.77 -15.97 -5.96
C ASN A 37 -11.46 -17.35 -5.85
N PHE A 38 -12.68 -17.36 -5.35
CA PHE A 38 -13.52 -18.49 -5.07
C PHE A 38 -14.09 -18.94 -6.40
N ASN A 39 -13.41 -19.91 -6.99
CA ASN A 39 -14.00 -20.74 -8.01
C ASN A 39 -14.63 -21.94 -7.28
N PRO A 40 -15.96 -22.11 -7.29
CA PRO A 40 -16.62 -23.23 -6.62
C PRO A 40 -16.22 -24.60 -7.20
N ALA A 41 -15.62 -24.61 -8.39
CA ALA A 41 -15.12 -25.81 -9.05
C ALA A 41 -13.61 -26.05 -8.82
N GLN A 42 -12.92 -25.25 -7.99
CA GLN A 42 -11.52 -25.54 -7.69
C GLN A 42 -11.40 -26.73 -6.71
N PRO A 43 -10.49 -27.68 -6.98
CA PRO A 43 -10.31 -28.84 -6.14
C PRO A 43 -9.91 -28.43 -4.71
N ARG A 44 -10.46 -29.16 -3.75
CA ARG A 44 -10.16 -29.08 -2.32
C ARG A 44 -9.92 -30.49 -1.82
N ASP A 45 -9.08 -30.65 -0.80
CA ASP A 45 -9.02 -31.90 -0.06
C ASP A 45 -10.25 -32.07 0.86
N GLU A 46 -10.36 -33.22 1.51
CA GLU A 46 -11.45 -33.54 2.45
C GLU A 46 -11.54 -32.57 3.65
N HIS A 47 -10.51 -31.75 3.87
CA HIS A 47 -10.41 -30.78 4.95
C HIS A 47 -10.51 -29.32 4.45
N GLY A 48 -10.82 -29.09 3.17
CA GLY A 48 -11.02 -27.76 2.59
C GLY A 48 -9.75 -26.99 2.22
N ARG A 49 -8.58 -27.63 2.14
CA ARG A 49 -7.30 -27.01 1.75
C ARG A 49 -7.07 -27.06 0.24
N TRP A 50 -6.19 -26.19 -0.26
CA TRP A 50 -5.89 -26.04 -1.69
C TRP A 50 -4.89 -27.11 -2.17
N THR A 51 -5.03 -27.59 -3.40
CA THR A 51 -4.09 -28.53 -4.06
C THR A 51 -3.26 -27.82 -5.14
N ASP A 52 -1.96 -28.14 -5.25
CA ASP A 52 -0.88 -27.22 -5.70
C ASP A 52 -0.48 -27.24 -7.20
N GLU A 53 -1.33 -27.67 -8.13
CA GLU A 53 -0.86 -28.09 -9.46
C GLU A 53 -0.50 -27.02 -10.52
N ASN A 54 -0.40 -25.71 -10.22
CA ASN A 54 -0.16 -24.73 -11.33
C ASN A 54 0.72 -23.51 -11.03
N ARG A 55 1.82 -23.67 -10.30
CA ARG A 55 2.74 -22.56 -9.95
C ARG A 55 4.02 -22.48 -10.80
N ARG A 56 3.95 -22.72 -12.12
CA ARG A 56 5.12 -22.53 -13.01
C ARG A 56 4.73 -21.84 -14.32
N LYS A 57 4.86 -20.51 -14.36
CA LYS A 57 5.27 -19.70 -15.52
C LYS A 57 5.28 -18.22 -15.11
N ILE A 58 6.16 -17.43 -15.75
CA ILE A 58 6.41 -16.00 -15.56
C ILE A 58 7.52 -15.69 -14.53
N ALA A 59 8.74 -16.09 -14.91
CA ALA A 59 9.97 -15.42 -14.51
C ALA A 59 10.56 -14.76 -15.77
N ARG A 60 10.99 -13.49 -15.66
CA ARG A 60 12.09 -12.78 -16.38
C ARG A 60 11.73 -11.33 -16.72
N GLY A 61 12.64 -10.42 -16.40
CA GLY A 61 12.64 -9.01 -16.79
C GLY A 61 13.68 -8.22 -16.00
N GLU A 62 14.93 -8.25 -16.48
CA GLU A 62 16.12 -7.60 -15.92
C GLU A 62 16.18 -6.09 -16.26
N GLY A 63 16.76 -5.30 -15.35
CA GLY A 63 17.62 -4.13 -15.63
C GLY A 63 16.97 -2.78 -15.98
N ILE A 64 17.38 -1.72 -15.26
CA ILE A 64 17.87 -0.40 -15.75
C ILE A 64 17.77 0.62 -14.59
N ASN A 65 18.90 0.95 -13.96
CA ASN A 65 19.08 2.13 -13.09
C ASN A 65 20.29 2.93 -13.63
N ASP A 66 20.06 4.08 -14.27
CA ASP A 66 21.09 5.06 -14.66
C ASP A 66 21.28 6.07 -13.51
N SER A 67 22.54 6.40 -13.19
CA SER A 67 23.01 7.08 -11.98
C SER A 67 23.19 8.60 -12.12
N ARG A 68 22.67 9.20 -13.20
CA ARG A 68 22.83 10.63 -13.48
C ARG A 68 21.47 11.29 -13.44
N ILE A 69 21.09 11.88 -12.30
CA ILE A 69 20.40 13.18 -12.12
C ILE A 69 20.00 13.27 -10.63
N ILE A 70 20.66 14.18 -9.92
CA ILE A 70 20.29 14.71 -8.59
C ILE A 70 20.04 16.21 -8.80
N SER A 71 18.96 16.79 -8.27
CA SER A 71 19.04 18.10 -7.59
C SER A 71 17.69 18.60 -7.05
N ASP A 72 17.69 18.83 -5.74
CA ASP A 72 16.79 19.69 -4.99
C ASP A 72 17.15 21.17 -5.20
N ALA A 73 16.50 21.84 -6.15
CA ALA A 73 16.44 23.30 -6.12
C ALA A 73 15.04 23.73 -6.54
N THR A 74 14.23 24.05 -5.53
CA THR A 74 12.84 24.52 -5.63
C THR A 74 11.87 23.41 -6.06
N PRO A 75 10.55 23.63 -5.93
CA PRO A 75 9.55 22.63 -5.46
C PRO A 75 10.07 21.24 -5.06
N ASP A 76 10.05 20.90 -3.75
CA ASP A 76 10.53 19.64 -3.14
C ASP A 76 10.95 18.60 -4.19
N GLY A 77 12.21 18.72 -4.58
CA GLY A 77 12.78 18.11 -5.76
C GLY A 77 12.84 16.61 -5.63
N TRP A 78 13.28 15.95 -6.69
CA TRP A 78 13.49 14.51 -6.67
C TRP A 78 14.56 14.14 -5.64
N ILE A 79 14.12 13.73 -4.44
CA ILE A 79 14.94 13.11 -3.40
C ILE A 79 15.53 11.79 -3.91
N LEU A 80 16.86 11.72 -3.93
CA LEU A 80 17.61 10.52 -4.29
C LEU A 80 17.35 9.41 -3.26
N GLY A 81 16.94 8.22 -3.72
CA GLY A 81 16.55 7.12 -2.85
C GLY A 81 15.09 7.15 -2.39
N ALA A 82 14.33 8.19 -2.74
CA ALA A 82 12.88 8.13 -2.61
C ALA A 82 12.30 7.18 -3.67
N GLU A 83 11.45 6.26 -3.21
CA GLU A 83 10.72 5.36 -4.09
C GLU A 83 9.57 6.11 -4.77
N TYR A 84 9.90 6.81 -5.84
CA TYR A 84 8.87 7.26 -6.79
C TYR A 84 8.14 6.03 -7.30
N ALA A 85 6.81 6.13 -7.45
CA ALA A 85 5.96 5.03 -7.90
C ALA A 85 6.52 4.42 -9.19
N ALA A 86 7.30 3.34 -9.05
CA ALA A 86 7.64 2.47 -10.16
C ALA A 86 6.32 1.88 -10.69
N ALA A 87 6.37 1.21 -11.84
CA ALA A 87 5.21 0.50 -12.42
C ALA A 87 4.46 -0.38 -11.40
N ASP A 88 5.12 -0.76 -10.32
CA ASP A 88 4.66 -1.60 -9.23
C ASP A 88 3.64 -0.94 -8.29
N GLY A 89 3.51 0.39 -8.28
CA GLY A 89 2.57 1.12 -7.41
C GLY A 89 3.11 1.50 -6.02
N HIS A 90 2.20 1.74 -5.07
CA HIS A 90 2.54 2.05 -3.68
C HIS A 90 2.82 0.76 -2.90
N HIS A 91 4.00 0.65 -2.28
CA HIS A 91 4.35 -0.50 -1.44
C HIS A 91 3.73 -0.33 -0.06
N PHE A 92 3.06 -1.37 0.45
CA PHE A 92 2.49 -1.34 1.80
C PHE A 92 3.58 -1.33 2.88
N VAL A 93 4.74 -1.92 2.59
CA VAL A 93 5.93 -1.77 3.42
C VAL A 93 6.98 -1.07 2.56
N PRO A 94 7.34 0.19 2.82
CA PRO A 94 8.30 0.93 1.99
C PRO A 94 9.66 0.24 1.92
N ARG A 95 10.35 0.26 0.77
CA ARG A 95 11.72 -0.30 0.66
C ARG A 95 12.69 0.45 1.58
N GLY A 96 12.48 1.74 1.82
CA GLY A 96 13.22 2.54 2.79
C GLY A 96 13.07 2.06 4.24
N VAL A 97 12.03 1.28 4.54
CA VAL A 97 11.83 0.62 5.84
C VAL A 97 12.44 -0.79 5.80
N PHE A 98 11.95 -1.67 4.92
CA PHE A 98 12.37 -3.08 4.93
C PHE A 98 13.81 -3.31 4.42
N GLY A 99 14.39 -2.33 3.71
CA GLY A 99 15.77 -2.36 3.25
C GLY A 99 16.80 -1.97 4.31
N LYS A 100 16.35 -1.54 5.50
CA LYS A 100 17.26 -1.16 6.60
C LYS A 100 17.99 -2.38 7.14
N GLU A 101 19.31 -2.26 7.26
CA GLU A 101 20.20 -3.33 7.72
C GLU A 101 19.86 -3.84 9.14
N LYS A 102 19.26 -2.97 9.98
CA LYS A 102 18.84 -3.30 11.35
C LYS A 102 17.92 -4.51 11.42
N TYR A 103 17.12 -4.75 10.37
CA TYR A 103 16.18 -5.86 10.31
C TYR A 103 16.82 -7.17 9.83
N GLY A 104 17.86 -7.08 8.99
CA GLY A 104 18.59 -8.24 8.48
C GLY A 104 17.71 -9.27 7.76
N PHE A 105 16.61 -8.84 7.12
CA PHE A 105 15.66 -9.76 6.48
C PHE A 105 16.31 -10.62 5.40
N THR A 106 15.84 -11.87 5.31
CA THR A 106 16.26 -12.80 4.26
C THR A 106 15.74 -12.34 2.90
N SER A 107 16.35 -12.85 1.81
CA SER A 107 15.88 -12.56 0.45
C SER A 107 14.42 -12.95 0.23
N GLU A 108 13.95 -14.04 0.82
CA GLU A 108 12.56 -14.48 0.71
C GLU A 108 11.57 -13.48 1.34
N VAL A 109 11.88 -12.95 2.52
CA VAL A 109 11.07 -11.91 3.18
C VAL A 109 11.08 -10.61 2.39
N LEU A 110 12.24 -10.19 1.90
CA LEU A 110 12.37 -8.99 1.06
C LEU A 110 11.52 -9.10 -0.21
N GLU A 111 11.49 -10.27 -0.85
CA GLU A 111 10.66 -10.51 -2.03
C GLU A 111 9.15 -10.45 -1.73
N ILE A 112 8.72 -10.79 -0.52
CA ILE A 112 7.32 -10.63 -0.11
C ILE A 112 6.99 -9.15 0.01
N PHE A 113 7.80 -8.37 0.74
CA PHE A 113 7.52 -6.93 0.88
C PHE A 113 7.57 -6.17 -0.45
N LYS A 114 8.48 -6.54 -1.37
CA LYS A 114 8.51 -5.98 -2.73
C LYS A 114 7.22 -6.26 -3.52
N LYS A 115 6.59 -7.41 -3.32
CA LYS A 115 5.36 -7.81 -4.04
C LYS A 115 4.09 -7.26 -3.40
N GLU A 116 4.13 -6.89 -2.13
CA GLU A 116 3.00 -6.33 -1.41
C GLU A 116 2.82 -4.84 -1.76
N THR A 117 2.22 -4.60 -2.93
CA THR A 117 1.92 -3.26 -3.43
C THR A 117 0.44 -3.09 -3.77
N THR A 118 0.01 -1.85 -4.04
CA THR A 118 -1.32 -1.55 -4.58
C THR A 118 -1.50 -2.01 -6.03
N GLY A 119 -0.44 -2.49 -6.69
CA GLY A 119 -0.35 -2.59 -8.14
C GLY A 119 -0.25 -1.21 -8.81
N GLN A 120 -0.10 -1.22 -10.14
CA GLN A 120 0.10 -0.01 -10.94
C GLN A 120 -0.98 1.05 -10.67
N LEU A 121 -0.53 2.24 -10.26
CA LEU A 121 -1.40 3.39 -10.04
C LEU A 121 -1.67 4.10 -11.36
N LYS A 122 -2.93 4.43 -11.64
CA LYS A 122 -3.31 5.27 -12.78
C LYS A 122 -2.86 6.71 -12.57
N ASP A 123 -2.86 7.18 -11.33
CA ASP A 123 -2.37 8.50 -10.96
C ASP A 123 -1.01 8.42 -10.25
N PRO A 124 0.09 8.78 -10.93
CA PRO A 124 1.42 8.76 -10.32
C PRO A 124 1.54 9.75 -9.15
N THR A 125 0.69 10.78 -9.08
CA THR A 125 0.71 11.75 -7.98
C THR A 125 0.12 11.20 -6.68
N SER A 126 -0.60 10.08 -6.73
CA SER A 126 -1.18 9.41 -5.55
C SER A 126 -0.12 8.96 -4.54
N ASN A 127 1.06 8.59 -5.04
CA ASN A 127 2.19 8.11 -4.25
C ASN A 127 3.36 9.11 -4.28
N ARG A 128 3.07 10.41 -4.35
CA ARG A 128 4.12 11.44 -4.29
C ARG A 128 4.82 11.38 -2.93
N TYR A 129 6.14 11.52 -2.94
CA TYR A 129 6.96 11.62 -1.73
C TYR A 129 6.80 13.02 -1.10
N ASP A 130 5.68 13.21 -0.40
CA ASP A 130 5.36 14.43 0.34
C ASP A 130 5.40 14.18 1.86
N THR A 131 5.06 15.20 2.67
CA THR A 131 5.02 15.09 4.13
C THR A 131 4.21 13.89 4.61
N MET A 132 3.04 13.65 4.02
CA MET A 132 2.20 12.51 4.40
C MET A 132 2.86 11.16 4.06
N HIS A 133 3.65 11.08 2.97
CA HIS A 133 4.40 9.87 2.66
C HIS A 133 5.55 9.62 3.63
N ARG A 134 6.22 10.67 4.11
CA ARG A 134 7.25 10.56 5.15
C ARG A 134 6.64 10.08 6.47
N GLU A 135 5.53 10.69 6.89
CA GLU A 135 4.78 10.28 8.08
C GLU A 135 4.29 8.83 7.98
N TYR A 136 3.88 8.40 6.78
CA TYR A 136 3.54 7.01 6.50
C TYR A 136 4.75 6.09 6.71
N ASN A 137 5.90 6.41 6.12
CA ASN A 137 7.11 5.60 6.25
C ASN A 137 7.54 5.46 7.71
N ASP A 138 7.54 6.55 8.48
CA ASP A 138 7.87 6.56 9.89
C ASP A 138 6.90 5.67 10.69
N ALA A 139 5.59 5.81 10.44
CA ALA A 139 4.57 5.01 11.10
C ALA A 139 4.67 3.50 10.77
N VAL A 140 4.99 3.16 9.51
CA VAL A 140 5.20 1.76 9.10
C VAL A 140 6.45 1.18 9.76
N GLU A 141 7.52 1.95 9.91
CA GLU A 141 8.72 1.52 10.64
C GLU A 141 8.42 1.27 12.12
N GLU A 142 7.73 2.20 12.78
CA GLU A 142 7.29 2.03 14.17
C GLU A 142 6.40 0.77 14.34
N ALA A 143 5.50 0.53 13.39
CA ALA A 143 4.63 -0.65 13.38
C ALA A 143 5.44 -1.94 13.20
N LEU A 144 6.46 -1.94 12.32
CA LEU A 144 7.34 -3.08 12.11
C LEU A 144 8.15 -3.41 13.37
N ASP A 145 8.75 -2.39 13.99
CA ASP A 145 9.51 -2.53 15.24
C ASP A 145 8.62 -3.14 16.35
N ARG A 146 7.37 -2.66 16.46
CA ARG A 146 6.38 -3.20 17.41
C ARG A 146 5.98 -4.64 17.07
N PHE A 147 5.73 -4.94 15.80
CA PHE A 147 5.35 -6.26 15.33
C PHE A 147 6.45 -7.29 15.64
N MET A 148 7.71 -6.96 15.33
CA MET A 148 8.84 -7.83 15.63
C MET A 148 8.99 -8.05 17.14
N LYS A 149 8.87 -6.99 17.95
CA LYS A 149 8.92 -7.09 19.41
C LYS A 149 7.80 -7.98 19.97
N ASN A 150 6.57 -7.78 19.55
CA ASN A 150 5.40 -8.51 20.07
C ASN A 150 5.42 -10.01 19.71
N ASN A 151 6.04 -10.36 18.58
CA ASN A 151 6.16 -11.74 18.12
C ASN A 151 7.52 -12.37 18.48
N SER A 152 8.36 -11.68 19.27
CA SER A 152 9.71 -12.14 19.64
C SER A 152 10.60 -12.49 18.43
N ILE A 153 10.47 -11.72 17.35
CA ILE A 153 11.22 -11.90 16.10
C ILE A 153 12.53 -11.13 16.20
N GLY A 154 13.66 -11.83 16.23
CA GLY A 154 14.98 -11.22 16.16
C GLY A 154 15.39 -10.80 14.74
N ARG A 155 16.55 -10.14 14.64
CA ARG A 155 17.16 -9.75 13.35
C ARG A 155 17.32 -10.96 12.44
N GLY A 156 16.80 -10.87 11.21
CA GLY A 156 16.86 -11.93 10.21
C GLY A 156 16.03 -13.18 10.50
N GLN A 157 15.22 -13.16 11.57
CA GLN A 157 14.41 -14.31 11.98
C GLN A 157 12.96 -14.23 11.50
N MET A 158 12.56 -13.13 10.87
CA MET A 158 11.21 -13.02 10.30
C MET A 158 10.99 -14.10 9.24
N THR A 159 9.90 -14.83 9.37
CA THR A 159 9.48 -15.84 8.41
C THR A 159 8.64 -15.23 7.27
N PRO A 160 8.53 -15.92 6.13
CA PRO A 160 7.64 -15.53 5.05
C PRO A 160 6.17 -15.28 5.46
N ASP A 161 5.63 -16.08 6.37
CA ASP A 161 4.24 -15.94 6.81
C ASP A 161 4.04 -14.75 7.74
N GLU A 162 5.02 -14.46 8.60
CA GLU A 162 5.03 -13.25 9.42
C GLU A 162 5.11 -11.99 8.56
N ALA A 163 5.93 -11.99 7.50
CA ALA A 163 6.01 -10.88 6.55
C ALA A 163 4.66 -10.62 5.85
N ARG A 164 3.98 -11.68 5.40
CA ARG A 164 2.61 -11.58 4.84
C ARG A 164 1.60 -11.07 5.86
N SER A 165 1.71 -11.52 7.11
CA SER A 165 0.86 -11.08 8.22
C SER A 165 1.04 -9.59 8.47
N PHE A 166 2.28 -9.13 8.60
CA PHE A 166 2.62 -7.73 8.80
C PHE A 166 2.14 -6.83 7.65
N ALA A 167 2.38 -7.22 6.39
CA ALA A 167 1.86 -6.46 5.24
C ALA A 167 0.32 -6.38 5.24
N SER A 168 -0.36 -7.45 5.67
CA SER A 168 -1.81 -7.43 5.84
C SER A 168 -2.28 -6.54 7.00
N GLU A 169 -1.47 -6.37 8.05
CA GLU A 169 -1.72 -5.44 9.15
C GLU A 169 -1.61 -4.00 8.66
N ILE A 170 -0.55 -3.64 7.94
CA ILE A 170 -0.37 -2.28 7.41
C ILE A 170 -1.51 -1.89 6.45
N ARG A 171 -1.93 -2.81 5.58
CA ARG A 171 -3.07 -2.60 4.67
C ARG A 171 -4.37 -2.28 5.41
N ARG A 172 -4.54 -2.78 6.64
CA ARG A 172 -5.77 -2.66 7.45
C ARG A 172 -5.57 -1.83 8.70
N SER A 173 -4.45 -1.11 8.80
CA SER A 173 -4.05 -0.42 10.02
C SER A 173 -5.07 0.64 10.42
N ASP A 174 -5.38 0.68 11.71
CA ASP A 174 -6.17 1.76 12.31
C ASP A 174 -5.30 2.94 12.77
N GLU A 175 -3.96 2.82 12.63
CA GLU A 175 -3.03 3.91 12.89
C GLU A 175 -3.32 5.08 11.93
N PRO A 176 -3.53 6.31 12.43
CA PRO A 176 -4.01 7.42 11.60
C PRO A 176 -3.12 7.80 10.41
N ARG A 177 -1.80 7.85 10.55
CA ARG A 177 -0.85 8.20 9.47
C ARG A 177 -0.90 7.15 8.36
N ILE A 178 -0.86 5.87 8.73
CA ILE A 178 -0.96 4.74 7.79
C ILE A 178 -2.32 4.75 7.08
N ARG A 179 -3.41 4.84 7.85
CA ARG A 179 -4.78 4.78 7.33
C ARG A 179 -5.07 5.94 6.38
N GLN A 180 -4.68 7.16 6.76
CA GLN A 180 -4.93 8.35 5.94
C GLN A 180 -4.20 8.29 4.61
N PHE A 181 -2.93 7.87 4.61
CA PHE A 181 -2.15 7.73 3.39
C PHE A 181 -2.74 6.64 2.47
N ASN A 182 -3.01 5.44 2.99
CA ASN A 182 -3.63 4.36 2.23
C ASN A 182 -4.95 4.82 1.61
N ARG A 183 -5.79 5.50 2.41
CA ARG A 183 -7.05 6.07 1.94
C ARG A 183 -6.85 7.09 0.82
N ARG A 184 -5.84 7.96 0.92
CA ARG A 184 -5.51 8.92 -0.14
C ARG A 184 -5.19 8.22 -1.45
N VAL A 185 -4.33 7.20 -1.42
CA VAL A 185 -3.96 6.42 -2.61
C VAL A 185 -5.21 5.80 -3.24
N TYR A 186 -6.04 5.11 -2.44
CA TYR A 186 -7.25 4.47 -2.96
C TYR A 186 -8.28 5.46 -3.54
N MET A 187 -8.55 6.57 -2.83
CA MET A 187 -9.57 7.52 -3.28
C MET A 187 -9.17 8.21 -4.59
N ARG A 188 -7.90 8.51 -4.80
CA ARG A 188 -7.42 9.11 -6.05
C ARG A 188 -7.58 8.14 -7.24
N GLU A 189 -7.27 6.87 -7.05
CA GLU A 189 -7.45 5.83 -8.08
C GLU A 189 -8.93 5.63 -8.46
N ILE A 190 -9.83 5.66 -7.46
CA ILE A 190 -11.28 5.58 -7.67
C ILE A 190 -11.78 6.81 -8.43
N MET A 191 -11.47 8.01 -7.95
CA MET A 191 -11.93 9.27 -8.56
C MET A 191 -11.41 9.45 -9.97
N ARG A 192 -10.18 8.98 -10.26
CA ARG A 192 -9.65 8.96 -11.62
C ARG A 192 -10.42 7.99 -12.49
N SER A 193 -10.67 6.76 -12.02
CA SER A 193 -11.45 5.77 -12.78
C SER A 193 -12.85 6.28 -13.12
N LEU A 194 -13.54 6.93 -12.18
CA LEU A 194 -14.87 7.51 -12.42
C LEU A 194 -14.85 8.67 -13.44
N ARG A 195 -13.81 9.51 -13.46
CA ARG A 195 -13.66 10.58 -14.46
C ARG A 195 -13.53 10.03 -15.88
N TYR A 196 -12.82 8.92 -16.07
CA TYR A 196 -12.71 8.28 -17.38
C TYR A 196 -14.02 7.64 -17.86
N PHE A 197 -14.87 7.16 -16.94
CA PHE A 197 -16.19 6.63 -17.32
C PHE A 197 -17.17 7.71 -17.78
N ARG A 198 -17.10 8.92 -17.21
CA ARG A 198 -18.00 10.04 -17.55
C ARG A 198 -17.65 10.78 -18.85
N GLY A 199 -16.46 10.58 -19.41
CA GLY A 199 -16.01 11.23 -20.64
C GLY A 199 -16.16 10.37 -21.91
N ARG A 200 -16.93 9.27 -21.85
CA ARG A 200 -17.17 8.34 -22.96
C ARG A 200 -18.64 8.30 -23.40
N GLU A 201 -19.39 9.37 -23.16
CA GLU A 201 -20.69 9.61 -23.78
C GLU A 201 -20.55 10.55 -24.98
#